data_AF-A0A8J3CC79-F1
#
_entry.id   AF-A0A8J3CC79-F1
#
_cell.length_a   1.000
_cell.length_b   1.000
_cell.length_c   1.000
_cell.angle_alpha   90.00
_cell.angle_beta   90.00
_cell.angle_gamma   90.00
#
_symmetry.space_group_name_H-M   'P 1'
#
loop_
_entity.id
_entity.type
_entity.pdbx_description
1 polymer ?
#
loop_
_entity_poly.entity_id
_entity_poly.type
_entity_poly.pdbx_seq_one_letter_code
_entity_poly.pdbx_strand_id
1 'polypeptide(L)'
;MQVQVVNEHARQRYGAFVGALDVATESLQASAKVIARMRESKQQVPGNWRACTPDELRQMLNKAFRELEKLKSHAKLYEAELVSRAWRV
;
A
#
# COMPACT_ATOMS: atom_id res chain seq x y z
N MET A 1 27.83 -7.90 -31.16
CA MET A 1 26.46 -7.79 -30.62
C MET A 1 26.51 -8.20 -29.16
N GLN A 2 26.70 -7.24 -28.24
CA GLN A 2 26.71 -7.53 -26.80
C GLN A 2 25.27 -7.85 -26.39
N VAL A 3 25.04 -9.09 -25.97
CA VAL A 3 23.74 -9.54 -25.44
C VAL A 3 23.48 -8.73 -24.17
N GLN A 4 22.55 -7.78 -24.24
CA GLN A 4 22.05 -7.06 -23.08
C GLN A 4 21.31 -8.07 -22.21
N VAL A 5 21.98 -8.61 -21.19
CA VAL A 5 21.35 -9.52 -20.23
C VAL A 5 20.44 -8.66 -19.36
N VAL A 6 19.17 -8.55 -19.77
CA VAL A 6 18.10 -8.02 -18.93
C VAL A 6 18.14 -8.79 -17.62
N ASN A 7 18.20 -8.09 -16.49
CA ASN A 7 18.09 -8.73 -15.19
C ASN A 7 16.63 -9.13 -14.97
N GLU A 8 16.23 -10.26 -15.55
CA GLU A 8 14.87 -10.80 -15.52
C GLU A 8 14.39 -10.96 -14.07
N HIS A 9 15.31 -11.27 -13.15
CA HIS A 9 15.03 -11.32 -11.72
C HIS A 9 14.64 -9.95 -11.13
N ALA A 10 15.29 -8.86 -11.53
CA ALA A 10 14.91 -7.50 -11.11
C ALA A 10 13.51 -7.12 -11.62
N ARG A 11 13.20 -7.48 -12.87
CA ARG A 11 11.88 -7.27 -13.47
C ARG A 11 10.78 -8.03 -12.73
N GLN A 12 11.01 -9.30 -12.45
CA GLN A 12 10.06 -10.13 -11.69
C GLN A 12 9.85 -9.60 -10.27
N ARG A 13 10.91 -9.19 -9.57
CA ARG A 13 10.80 -8.60 -8.22
C ARG A 13 10.03 -7.29 -8.22
N TYR A 14 10.24 -6.44 -9.23
CA TYR A 14 9.46 -5.22 -9.38
C TYR A 14 7.98 -5.51 -9.62
N GLY A 15 7.66 -6.45 -10.53
CA GLY A 15 6.29 -6.88 -10.77
C GLY A 15 5.60 -7.44 -9.51
N ALA A 16 6.30 -8.29 -8.75
CA ALA A 16 5.82 -8.81 -7.48
C ALA A 16 5.57 -7.71 -6.45
N PHE A 17 6.45 -6.70 -6.40
CA PHE A 17 6.29 -5.55 -5.51
C PHE A 17 5.06 -4.70 -5.87
N VAL A 18 4.86 -4.38 -7.15
CA VAL A 18 3.66 -3.66 -7.61
C VAL A 18 2.39 -4.45 -7.30
N GLY A 19 2.39 -5.76 -7.58
CA GLY A 19 1.26 -6.63 -7.24
C GLY A 19 0.96 -6.63 -5.73
N ALA A 20 1.98 -6.64 -4.88
CA ALA A 20 1.79 -6.55 -3.43
C ALA A 20 1.19 -5.21 -2.99
N LEU A 21 1.55 -4.09 -3.64
CA LEU A 21 0.95 -2.78 -3.36
C LEU A 21 -0.53 -2.75 -3.71
N ASP A 22 -0.92 -3.36 -4.84
CA ASP A 22 -2.32 -3.41 -5.26
C ASP A 22 -3.14 -4.28 -4.29
N VAL A 23 -2.64 -5.46 -3.90
CA VAL A 23 -3.28 -6.31 -2.88
C VAL A 23 -3.43 -5.59 -1.53
N ALA A 24 -2.41 -4.85 -1.10
CA ALA A 24 -2.48 -4.05 0.12
C ALA A 24 -3.54 -2.94 0.02
N THR A 25 -3.62 -2.28 -1.14
CA THR A 25 -4.61 -1.23 -1.41
C THR A 25 -6.03 -1.79 -1.37
N GLU A 26 -6.28 -2.92 -2.00
CA GLU A 26 -7.59 -3.60 -1.99
C GLU A 26 -8.01 -4.02 -0.58
N SER A 27 -7.08 -4.55 0.20
CA SER A 27 -7.31 -4.96 1.59
C SER A 27 -7.70 -3.78 2.49
N LEU A 28 -7.06 -2.62 2.28
CA LEU A 28 -7.42 -1.38 2.98
C LEU A 28 -8.77 -0.82 2.50
N GLN A 29 -9.11 -0.94 1.22
CA GLN A 29 -10.44 -0.55 0.72
C GLN A 29 -11.55 -1.40 1.33
N ALA A 30 -11.32 -2.70 1.53
CA ALA A 30 -12.26 -3.56 2.25
C ALA A 30 -12.45 -3.08 3.70
N SER A 31 -11.35 -2.71 4.36
CA SER A 31 -11.37 -2.12 5.72
C SER A 31 -12.17 -0.81 5.77
N ALA A 32 -12.06 0.03 4.73
CA ALA A 32 -12.85 1.27 4.61
C ALA A 32 -14.36 1.02 4.69
N LYS A 33 -14.85 -0.03 4.03
CA LYS A 33 -16.27 -0.41 4.02
C LYS A 33 -16.75 -0.86 5.40
N VAL A 34 -15.89 -1.57 6.14
CA VAL A 34 -16.19 -2.01 7.51
C VAL A 34 -16.26 -0.79 8.44
N ILE A 35 -15.26 0.08 8.39
CA ILE A 35 -15.19 1.30 9.21
C ILE A 35 -16.38 2.23 8.92
N ALA A 36 -16.79 2.36 7.66
CA ALA A 36 -17.96 3.17 7.29
C ALA A 36 -19.28 2.68 7.92
N ARG A 37 -19.39 1.37 8.20
CA ARG A 37 -20.57 0.76 8.83
C ARG A 37 -20.50 0.76 10.36
N MET A 38 -19.35 1.09 10.95
CA MET A 38 -19.22 1.18 12.40
C MET A 38 -20.08 2.33 12.91
N ARG A 39 -21.00 2.02 13.82
CA ARG A 39 -21.73 3.05 14.58
C ARG A 39 -20.82 3.57 15.67
N GLU A 40 -20.82 4.88 15.89
CA GLU A 40 -20.22 5.46 17.08
C GLU A 40 -20.94 4.93 18.32
N SER A 41 -20.30 4.04 19.06
CA SER A 41 -20.75 3.72 20.41
C SER A 41 -20.45 4.92 21.28
N LYS A 42 -21.50 5.68 21.67
CA LYS A 42 -21.39 6.76 22.66
C LYS A 42 -21.04 6.25 24.06
N GLN A 43 -21.03 4.94 24.29
CA GLN A 43 -20.71 4.33 25.57
C GLN A 43 -19.34 3.65 25.49
N GLN A 44 -18.32 4.40 25.91
CA GLN A 44 -17.11 3.80 26.47
C GLN A 44 -17.52 3.13 27.78
N VAL A 45 -17.87 1.85 27.72
CA VAL A 45 -18.15 1.05 28.91
C VAL A 45 -16.83 0.95 29.70
N PRO A 46 -16.77 1.43 30.96
CA PRO A 46 -15.55 1.34 31.76
C PRO A 46 -15.14 -0.12 31.91
N GLY A 47 -13.90 -0.47 31.56
CA GLY A 47 -13.36 -1.83 31.65
C GLY A 47 -13.29 -2.60 30.32
N ASN A 48 -13.85 -2.09 29.23
CA ASN A 48 -13.63 -2.67 27.90
C ASN A 48 -12.29 -2.23 27.31
N TRP A 49 -11.66 -3.10 26.52
CA TRP A 49 -10.46 -2.79 25.75
C TRP A 49 -10.66 -1.46 25.01
N ARG A 50 -9.66 -0.57 25.05
CA ARG A 50 -9.68 0.72 24.33
C ARG A 50 -9.74 0.45 22.83
N ALA A 51 -10.93 0.20 22.29
CA ALA A 51 -11.15 0.10 20.87
C ALA A 51 -10.99 1.51 20.27
N CYS A 52 -10.13 1.62 19.26
CA CYS A 52 -10.04 2.86 18.46
C CYS A 52 -11.44 3.24 17.98
N THR A 53 -11.77 4.52 18.09
CA THR A 53 -13.01 5.08 17.58
C THR A 53 -13.06 4.93 16.05
N PRO A 54 -14.26 4.91 15.45
CA PRO A 54 -14.38 4.89 13.99
C PRO A 54 -13.61 6.02 13.30
N ASP A 55 -13.55 7.20 13.91
CA ASP A 55 -12.82 8.34 13.36
C ASP A 55 -11.30 8.18 13.43
N GLU A 56 -10.77 7.64 14.54
CA GLU A 56 -9.34 7.28 14.61
C GLU A 56 -8.98 6.24 13.54
N LEU A 57 -9.82 5.24 13.35
CA LEU A 57 -9.64 4.23 12.29
C LEU A 57 -9.68 4.85 10.89
N ARG A 58 -10.58 5.81 10.63
CA ARG A 58 -10.61 6.56 9.36
C ARG A 58 -9.34 7.37 9.15
N GLN A 59 -8.84 8.04 10.19
CA GLN A 59 -7.60 8.82 10.10
C GLN A 59 -6.39 7.93 9.81
N MET A 60 -6.28 6.79 10.50
CA MET A 60 -5.23 5.80 10.26
C MET A 60 -5.30 5.25 8.83
N LEU A 61 -6.50 4.93 8.36
CA LEU A 61 -6.74 4.45 6.99
C LEU A 61 -6.33 5.49 5.95
N ASN A 62 -6.72 6.76 6.13
CA ASN A 62 -6.33 7.86 5.25
C ASN A 62 -4.81 8.09 5.25
N LYS A 63 -4.13 7.88 6.39
CA LYS A 63 -2.67 7.91 6.45
C LYS A 63 -2.07 6.74 5.66
N ALA A 64 -2.59 5.53 5.82
CA ALA A 64 -2.11 4.35 5.10
C ALA A 64 -2.23 4.52 3.58
N PHE A 65 -3.38 5.00 3.08
CA PHE A 65 -3.54 5.29 1.65
C PHE A 65 -2.55 6.34 1.13
N ARG A 66 -2.30 7.41 1.90
CA ARG A 66 -1.31 8.43 1.52
C ARG A 66 0.11 7.87 1.45
N GLU A 67 0.50 7.03 2.40
CA GLU A 67 1.82 6.41 2.38
C GLU A 67 1.97 5.38 1.26
N LEU A 68 0.92 4.61 0.96
CA LEU A 68 0.91 3.72 -0.21
C LEU A 68 1.03 4.48 -1.53
N GLU A 69 0.33 5.61 -1.67
CA GLU A 69 0.42 6.43 -2.88
C GLU A 69 1.82 7.03 -3.05
N LYS A 70 2.45 7.51 -1.96
CA LYS A 70 3.85 7.94 -1.98
C LYS A 70 4.79 6.81 -2.36
N LEU A 71 4.58 5.61 -1.84
CA LEU A 71 5.40 4.45 -2.18
C LEU A 71 5.23 4.08 -3.66
N LYS A 72 4.00 4.14 -4.18
CA LYS A 72 3.69 3.90 -5.60
C LYS A 72 4.31 4.95 -6.51
N SER A 73 4.33 6.22 -6.12
CA SER A 73 4.97 7.28 -6.91
C SER A 73 6.49 7.11 -6.95
N HIS A 74 7.13 6.80 -5.82
CA HIS A 74 8.55 6.47 -5.78
C HIS A 74 8.87 5.21 -6.60
N ALA A 75 8.00 4.19 -6.54
CA ALA A 75 8.14 2.98 -7.35
C ALA A 75 8.15 3.26 -8.85
N LYS A 76 7.31 4.18 -9.33
CA LYS A 76 7.26 4.59 -10.74
C LYS A 76 8.52 5.34 -11.17
N LEU A 77 9.06 6.20 -10.31
CA LEU A 77 10.33 6.88 -10.59
C LEU A 77 11.46 5.87 -10.71
N TYR A 78 11.50 4.89 -9.80
CA TYR A 78 12.50 3.83 -9.83
C TYR A 78 12.33 2.89 -11.04
N GLU A 79 11.10 2.60 -11.46
CA GLU A 79 10.83 1.89 -12.71
C GLU A 79 11.40 2.62 -13.92
N ALA A 80 11.18 3.93 -14.02
CA ALA A 80 11.72 4.74 -15.11
C ALA A 80 13.26 4.67 -15.14
N GLU A 81 13.91 4.72 -13.97
CA GLU A 81 15.36 4.54 -13.85
C GLU A 81 15.80 3.14 -14.30
N LEU A 82 15.15 2.09 -13.81
CA LEU A 82 15.45 0.71 -14.19
C LEU A 82 15.26 0.46 -15.68
N VAL A 83 14.16 0.94 -16.27
CA VAL A 83 13.87 0.86 -17.70
C VAL A 83 14.93 1.62 -18.51
N SER A 84 15.34 2.81 -18.08
CA SER A 84 16.42 3.58 -18.74
C SER A 84 17.75 2.83 -18.76
N ARG A 85 18.00 2.01 -17.74
CA ARG A 85 19.19 1.15 -17.62
C ARG A 85 19.02 -0.22 -18.28
N ALA A 86 17.89 -0.48 -18.94
CA ALA A 86 17.51 -1.80 -19.47
C ALA A 86 17.57 -2.89 -18.38
N TRP A 87 17.08 -2.56 -17.18
CA TRP A 87 17.09 -3.41 -15.99
C TRP A 87 18.50 -3.83 -15.54
N ARG A 88 19.54 -3.10 -15.92
CA ARG A 88 20.88 -3.25 -15.32
C ARG A 88 20.83 -2.66 -13.91
N VAL A 89 20.74 -3.55 -12.94
CA VAL A 89 20.88 -3.26 -11.51
C VAL A 89 22.35 -3.24 -11.14
#